data_AF-A0A2V6ES66-F1
#
_entry.id   AF-A0A2V6ES66-F1
#
_cell.length_a   1.000
_cell.length_b   1.000
_cell.length_c   1.000
_cell.angle_alpha   90.00
_cell.angle_beta   90.00
_cell.angle_gamma   90.00
#
_symmetry.space_group_name_H-M   'P 1'
#
loop_
_entity.id
_entity.type
_entity.pdbx_description
1 polymer ?
#
loop_
_entity_poly.entity_id
_entity_poly.type
_entity_poly.pdbx_seq_one_letter_code
_entity_poly.pdbx_strand_id
1 'polypeptide(L)'
;MIGDGRRVFAQLFRVGVLFALTQSSGFATAFNFERDTFAFQNATVLKYKNGRPTLERRSTVGDPPNQYTRACFVMTRTAMQFHKFARFNPSGAPLNDKELAARIRKVTRRAPWHEALPANQRINFPGYAHLREMSKARAHVFQENIGSGFATYFRPGNFRMFFQHSPKYQEKTHAHLDAALARGDLFVGYLSTYPKLSINHAVLVYARKPTPLGNKIERYLVYDPNHAEAPRQLTWSARDNSFAYQKDIDFVGGFTRVYQVYGKWLQ
;
A
#
# COMPACT_ATOMS: atom_id res chain seq x y z
N MET A 1 43.02 -33.52 76.58
CA MET A 1 42.36 -34.73 76.03
C MET A 1 41.52 -34.33 74.84
N ILE A 2 41.50 -35.22 73.85
CA ILE A 2 41.02 -35.08 72.47
C ILE A 2 39.49 -34.95 72.38
N GLY A 3 38.99 -34.30 71.31
CA GLY A 3 37.62 -34.38 70.79
C GLY A 3 37.17 -33.02 70.25
N ASP A 4 37.37 -32.68 68.98
CA ASP A 4 36.65 -33.11 67.76
C ASP A 4 35.13 -32.83 67.79
N GLY A 5 34.62 -32.13 66.76
CA GLY A 5 33.20 -31.78 66.69
C GLY A 5 32.81 -30.65 65.72
N ARG A 6 32.98 -30.89 64.42
CA ARG A 6 32.44 -30.16 63.25
C ARG A 6 31.11 -29.39 63.44
N ARG A 7 30.99 -28.22 62.82
CA ARG A 7 29.77 -27.68 62.13
C ARG A 7 30.16 -26.51 61.20
N VAL A 8 30.45 -26.81 59.93
CA VAL A 8 29.62 -26.55 58.73
C VAL A 8 29.30 -25.07 58.49
N PHE A 9 30.06 -24.45 57.58
CA PHE A 9 29.71 -23.21 56.89
C PHE A 9 28.53 -23.46 55.94
N ALA A 10 27.42 -22.76 56.13
CA ALA A 10 26.36 -22.65 55.14
C ALA A 10 26.37 -21.22 54.57
N GLN A 11 27.06 -21.02 53.44
CA GLN A 11 26.90 -19.83 52.62
C GLN A 11 25.68 -20.01 51.72
N LEU A 12 24.65 -19.19 51.95
CA LEU A 12 23.46 -19.08 51.11
C LEU A 12 23.83 -18.38 49.79
N PHE A 13 23.94 -19.13 48.69
CA PHE A 13 23.94 -18.56 47.35
C PHE A 13 22.51 -18.18 46.96
N ARG A 14 22.20 -16.88 46.94
CA ARG A 14 21.00 -16.35 46.28
C ARG A 14 21.31 -16.14 44.80
N VAL A 15 20.90 -17.08 43.95
CA VAL A 15 20.84 -16.90 42.50
C VAL A 15 19.53 -16.18 42.19
N GLY A 16 19.59 -14.86 41.98
CA GLY A 16 18.48 -14.10 41.40
C GLY A 16 18.46 -14.31 39.90
N VAL A 17 17.51 -15.11 39.41
CA VAL A 17 17.24 -15.25 37.97
C VAL A 17 16.57 -13.97 37.48
N LEU A 18 17.33 -13.14 36.77
CA LEU A 18 16.77 -12.00 36.03
C LEU A 18 16.09 -12.54 34.77
N PHE A 19 14.75 -12.57 34.76
CA PHE A 19 14.00 -12.75 33.51
C PHE A 19 14.15 -11.47 32.67
N ALA A 20 15.08 -11.49 31.73
CA ALA A 20 15.12 -10.51 30.66
C ALA A 20 13.90 -10.75 29.76
N LEU A 21 12.81 -10.02 30.02
CA LEU A 21 11.72 -9.85 29.06
C LEU A 21 12.29 -9.09 27.87
N THR A 22 12.79 -9.82 26.87
CA THR A 22 13.03 -9.28 25.54
C THR A 22 11.67 -8.93 24.94
N GLN A 23 11.22 -7.71 25.19
CA GLN A 23 10.21 -7.11 24.33
C GLN A 23 10.84 -6.98 22.94
N SER A 24 10.59 -7.97 22.09
CA SER A 24 10.76 -7.82 20.66
C SER A 24 9.77 -6.75 20.20
N SER A 25 10.21 -5.50 20.25
CA SER A 25 9.62 -4.39 19.51
C SER A 25 9.69 -4.78 18.04
N GLY A 26 8.68 -5.48 17.57
CA GLY A 26 8.57 -5.89 16.17
C GLY A 26 8.46 -4.61 15.35
N PHE A 27 9.58 -4.18 14.77
CA PHE A 27 9.56 -3.20 13.69
C PHE A 27 8.54 -3.70 12.68
N ALA A 28 7.57 -2.86 12.34
CA ALA A 28 6.64 -3.19 11.26
C ALA A 28 7.47 -3.49 10.01
N THR A 29 7.32 -4.70 9.46
CA THR A 29 8.02 -5.09 8.24
C THR A 29 7.72 -4.07 7.14
N ALA A 30 8.75 -3.56 6.47
CA ALA A 30 8.57 -2.61 5.37
C ALA A 30 7.70 -3.23 4.26
N PHE A 31 6.89 -2.39 3.61
CA PHE A 31 6.03 -2.82 2.51
C PHE A 31 6.85 -3.41 1.37
N ASN A 32 6.45 -4.59 0.90
CA ASN A 32 7.13 -5.32 -0.15
C ASN A 32 6.18 -5.59 -1.33
N PHE A 33 6.56 -5.13 -2.53
CA PHE A 33 5.75 -5.28 -3.73
C PHE A 33 5.34 -6.73 -4.02
N GLU A 34 6.26 -7.70 -3.88
CA GLU A 34 6.01 -9.11 -4.16
C GLU A 34 5.17 -9.82 -3.10
N ARG A 35 4.87 -9.16 -1.97
CA ARG A 35 4.09 -9.76 -0.87
C ARG A 35 2.78 -9.03 -0.61
N ASP A 36 2.85 -7.70 -0.59
CA ASP A 36 1.80 -6.81 -0.08
C ASP A 36 0.94 -6.17 -1.18
N THR A 37 1.05 -6.65 -2.42
CA THR A 37 0.23 -6.21 -3.56
C THR A 37 -0.70 -7.32 -4.05
N PHE A 38 -1.69 -6.96 -4.86
CA PHE A 38 -2.55 -7.95 -5.52
C PHE A 38 -1.80 -8.64 -6.66
N ALA A 39 -2.05 -9.94 -6.83
CA ALA A 39 -1.55 -10.71 -7.98
C ALA A 39 -2.36 -10.49 -9.27
N PHE A 40 -3.58 -9.96 -9.15
CA PHE A 40 -4.42 -9.62 -10.31
C PHE A 40 -4.38 -8.11 -10.58
N GLN A 41 -4.62 -7.75 -11.84
CA GLN A 41 -4.60 -6.37 -12.31
C GLN A 41 -6.00 -5.75 -12.32
N ASN A 42 -6.07 -4.43 -12.13
CA ASN A 42 -7.18 -3.60 -12.55
C ASN A 42 -7.04 -3.35 -14.05
N ALA A 43 -8.02 -3.76 -14.84
CA ALA A 43 -8.04 -3.42 -16.25
C ALA A 43 -8.47 -1.95 -16.46
N THR A 44 -7.83 -1.26 -17.40
CA THR A 44 -8.16 0.12 -17.76
C THR A 44 -9.32 0.17 -18.76
N VAL A 45 -10.34 0.98 -18.48
CA VAL A 45 -11.44 1.22 -19.44
C VAL A 45 -11.08 2.32 -20.45
N LEU A 46 -10.17 3.23 -20.08
CA LEU A 46 -9.67 4.29 -20.96
C LEU A 46 -8.27 3.91 -21.41
N LYS A 47 -8.08 3.74 -22.72
CA LYS A 47 -6.74 3.68 -23.31
C LYS A 47 -6.32 5.11 -23.67
N TYR A 48 -5.07 5.47 -23.42
CA TYR A 48 -4.54 6.80 -23.70
C TYR A 48 -3.68 6.81 -24.95
N LYS A 49 -4.28 7.17 -26.10
CA LYS A 49 -3.54 7.34 -27.36
C LYS A 49 -3.12 8.80 -27.50
N ASN A 50 -1.81 9.04 -27.63
CA ASN A 50 -1.22 10.39 -27.78
C ASN A 50 -1.65 11.38 -26.68
N GLY A 51 -1.81 10.90 -25.44
CA GLY A 51 -2.11 11.74 -24.28
C GLY A 51 -3.57 12.18 -24.17
N ARG A 52 -4.45 11.65 -25.02
CA ARG A 52 -5.90 11.87 -24.98
C ARG A 52 -6.62 10.60 -24.52
N PRO A 53 -7.61 10.69 -23.61
CA PRO A 53 -8.43 9.55 -23.26
C PRO A 53 -9.23 9.11 -24.50
N THR A 54 -9.10 7.86 -24.89
CA THR A 54 -9.96 7.23 -25.90
C THR A 54 -10.85 6.21 -25.22
N LEU A 55 -12.17 6.38 -25.36
CA LEU A 55 -13.15 5.35 -25.06
C LEU A 55 -13.12 4.37 -26.23
N GLU A 56 -12.27 3.34 -26.17
CA GLU A 56 -12.43 2.23 -27.11
C GLU A 56 -13.68 1.45 -26.71
N ARG A 57 -14.68 1.47 -27.59
CA ARG A 57 -16.04 0.99 -27.31
C ARG A 57 -16.13 -0.54 -27.17
N ARG A 58 -15.08 -1.28 -27.51
CA ARG A 58 -15.02 -2.75 -27.42
C ARG A 58 -13.57 -3.21 -27.24
N SER A 59 -13.34 -4.07 -26.25
CA SER A 59 -12.13 -4.87 -26.13
C SER A 59 -11.83 -5.54 -27.48
N THR A 60 -10.62 -5.36 -28.00
CA THR A 60 -10.20 -6.06 -29.23
C THR A 60 -9.90 -7.53 -28.92
N VAL A 61 -9.94 -8.39 -29.94
CA VAL A 61 -9.50 -9.79 -29.83
C VAL A 61 -8.01 -9.79 -29.49
N GLY A 62 -7.67 -9.93 -28.20
CA GLY A 62 -6.32 -9.79 -27.67
C GLY A 62 -6.20 -8.89 -26.43
N ASP A 63 -7.22 -8.08 -26.13
CA ASP A 63 -7.28 -7.38 -24.85
C ASP A 63 -7.59 -8.39 -23.73
N PRO A 64 -6.89 -8.36 -22.58
CA PRO A 64 -7.27 -9.16 -21.43
C PRO A 64 -8.74 -8.86 -21.06
N PRO A 65 -9.53 -9.87 -20.64
CA PRO A 65 -10.92 -9.66 -20.30
C PRO A 65 -11.08 -8.50 -19.30
N ASN A 66 -11.80 -7.45 -19.69
CA ASN A 66 -12.10 -6.27 -18.86
C ASN A 66 -13.08 -6.59 -17.72
N GLN A 67 -12.81 -7.63 -16.92
CA GLN A 67 -13.73 -8.12 -15.89
C GLN A 67 -13.67 -7.30 -14.59
N TYR A 68 -12.50 -6.74 -14.26
CA TYR A 68 -12.32 -5.90 -13.07
C TYR A 68 -11.67 -4.56 -13.42
N THR A 69 -12.47 -3.50 -13.47
CA THR A 69 -12.04 -2.20 -13.99
C THR A 69 -12.39 -1.04 -13.04
N ARG A 70 -11.72 0.10 -13.25
CA ARG A 70 -11.94 1.36 -12.49
C ARG A 70 -11.74 1.22 -10.98
N ALA A 71 -11.01 0.19 -10.55
CA ALA A 71 -10.83 -0.19 -9.17
C ALA A 71 -9.50 0.29 -8.57
N CYS A 72 -8.70 1.08 -9.29
CA CYS A 72 -7.37 1.51 -8.83
C CYS A 72 -7.39 2.17 -7.45
N PHE A 73 -8.38 3.00 -7.15
CA PHE A 73 -8.53 3.61 -5.83
C PHE A 73 -8.88 2.61 -4.72
N VAL A 74 -9.71 1.60 -5.01
CA VAL A 74 -10.09 0.61 -3.99
C VAL A 74 -8.98 -0.41 -3.80
N MET A 75 -8.22 -0.75 -4.84
CA MET A 75 -7.08 -1.66 -4.76
C MET A 75 -5.92 -1.04 -3.99
N THR A 76 -5.54 0.22 -4.28
CA THR A 76 -4.49 0.92 -3.52
C THR A 76 -4.86 1.08 -2.05
N ARG A 77 -6.11 1.50 -1.76
CA ARG A 77 -6.64 1.56 -0.39
C ARG A 77 -6.56 0.21 0.30
N THR A 78 -6.97 -0.85 -0.39
CA THR A 78 -7.03 -2.18 0.22
C THR A 78 -5.64 -2.74 0.48
N ALA A 79 -4.68 -2.57 -0.43
CA ALA A 79 -3.29 -2.95 -0.20
C ALA A 79 -2.72 -2.27 1.06
N MET A 80 -2.93 -0.95 1.22
CA MET A 80 -2.59 -0.22 2.44
C MET A 80 -3.29 -0.78 3.68
N GLN A 81 -4.60 -1.03 3.62
CA GLN A 81 -5.36 -1.57 4.75
C GLN A 81 -4.88 -2.98 5.15
N PHE A 82 -4.54 -3.85 4.20
CA PHE A 82 -4.00 -5.17 4.49
C PHE A 82 -2.63 -5.07 5.15
N HIS A 83 -1.74 -4.22 4.65
CA HIS A 83 -0.45 -3.99 5.27
C HIS A 83 -0.57 -3.52 6.73
N LYS A 84 -1.54 -2.62 7.00
CA LYS A 84 -1.75 -2.03 8.34
C LYS A 84 -2.51 -2.95 9.30
N PHE A 85 -3.44 -3.77 8.82
CA PHE A 85 -4.45 -4.41 9.67
C PHE A 85 -4.53 -5.93 9.54
N ALA A 86 -3.81 -6.55 8.59
CA ALA A 86 -3.82 -7.99 8.38
C ALA A 86 -2.49 -8.64 8.77
N ARG A 87 -2.56 -9.90 9.18
CA ARG A 87 -1.41 -10.80 9.30
C ARG A 87 -1.74 -12.11 8.61
N PHE A 88 -0.72 -12.83 8.17
CA PHE A 88 -0.85 -14.07 7.41
C PHE A 88 -0.24 -15.23 8.20
N ASN A 89 -0.90 -16.38 8.18
CA ASN A 89 -0.43 -17.61 8.81
C ASN A 89 -0.45 -18.76 7.80
N PRO A 90 0.69 -19.06 7.14
CA PRO A 90 0.74 -20.08 6.10
C PRO A 90 0.45 -21.51 6.61
N SER A 91 0.66 -21.79 7.90
CA SER A 91 0.43 -23.10 8.49
C SER A 91 -1.02 -23.38 8.85
N GLY A 92 -1.90 -22.37 8.81
CA GLY A 92 -3.32 -22.54 9.11
C GLY A 92 -4.13 -23.09 7.93
N ALA A 93 -5.28 -23.69 8.19
CA ALA A 93 -6.20 -24.11 7.13
C ALA A 93 -6.83 -22.89 6.43
N PRO A 94 -6.82 -22.81 5.08
CA PRO A 94 -7.50 -21.75 4.34
C PRO A 94 -8.99 -21.69 4.68
N LEU A 95 -9.53 -20.48 4.74
CA LEU A 95 -10.96 -20.24 4.96
C LEU A 95 -11.77 -20.59 3.72
N ASN A 96 -13.05 -20.93 3.90
CA ASN A 96 -14.00 -20.93 2.79
C ASN A 96 -14.30 -19.50 2.31
N ASP A 97 -14.90 -19.36 1.13
CA ASP A 97 -15.12 -18.05 0.50
C ASP A 97 -16.00 -17.12 1.33
N LYS A 98 -17.00 -17.65 2.04
CA LYS A 98 -17.91 -16.86 2.89
C LYS A 98 -17.17 -16.25 4.08
N GLU A 99 -16.36 -17.06 4.76
CA GLU A 99 -15.52 -16.64 5.89
C GLU A 99 -14.41 -15.68 5.44
N LEU A 100 -13.77 -15.98 4.32
CA LEU A 100 -12.75 -15.13 3.72
C LEU A 100 -13.33 -13.75 3.36
N ALA A 101 -14.49 -13.71 2.71
CA ALA A 101 -15.19 -12.48 2.37
C ALA A 101 -15.52 -11.64 3.61
N ALA A 102 -16.02 -12.27 4.70
CA ALA A 102 -16.28 -11.59 5.96
C ALA A 102 -15.00 -10.98 6.54
N ARG A 103 -13.86 -11.69 6.44
CA ARG A 103 -12.58 -11.25 6.97
C ARG A 103 -11.94 -10.14 6.12
N ILE A 104 -12.04 -10.22 4.80
CA ILE A 104 -11.67 -9.13 3.87
C ILE A 104 -12.46 -7.87 4.24
N ARG A 105 -13.78 -7.97 4.40
CA ARG A 105 -14.63 -6.83 4.81
C ARG A 105 -14.24 -6.26 6.17
N LYS A 106 -13.81 -7.11 7.12
CA LYS A 106 -13.31 -6.66 8.43
C LYS A 106 -12.04 -5.81 8.30
N VAL A 107 -11.16 -6.11 7.34
CA VAL A 107 -10.00 -5.27 7.02
C VAL A 107 -10.45 -3.98 6.30
N THR A 108 -11.24 -4.09 5.24
CA THR A 108 -11.58 -2.94 4.38
C THR A 108 -12.53 -1.93 5.03
N ARG A 109 -13.25 -2.31 6.10
CA ARG A 109 -14.05 -1.38 6.92
C ARG A 109 -13.23 -0.55 7.91
N ARG A 110 -11.97 -0.91 8.17
CA ARG A 110 -11.08 -0.09 9.03
C ARG A 110 -10.61 1.13 8.26
N ALA A 111 -10.67 2.30 8.86
CA ALA A 111 -10.28 3.52 8.16
C ALA A 111 -8.77 3.50 7.81
N PRO A 112 -8.40 3.75 6.54
CA PRO A 112 -7.01 3.63 6.07
C PRO A 112 -6.03 4.63 6.74
N TRP A 113 -6.54 5.76 7.22
CA TRP A 113 -5.76 6.78 7.94
C TRP A 113 -5.49 6.44 9.42
N HIS A 114 -6.05 5.36 9.97
CA HIS A 114 -5.67 4.92 11.31
C HIS A 114 -4.27 4.32 11.33
N GLU A 115 -3.57 4.43 12.46
CA GLU A 115 -2.31 3.75 12.70
C GLU A 115 -2.41 2.23 12.50
N ALA A 116 -1.30 1.62 12.08
CA ALA A 116 -1.25 0.16 11.92
C ALA A 116 -1.54 -0.54 13.25
N LEU A 117 -2.25 -1.67 13.18
CA LEU A 117 -2.49 -2.45 14.39
C LEU A 117 -1.19 -3.12 14.84
N PRO A 118 -0.98 -3.26 16.16
CA PRO A 118 0.05 -4.15 16.71
C PRO A 118 -0.07 -5.54 16.11
N ALA A 119 1.05 -6.21 15.83
CA ALA A 119 1.08 -7.46 15.07
C ALA A 119 0.15 -8.55 15.64
N ASN A 120 0.04 -8.66 16.96
CA ASN A 120 -0.84 -9.62 17.63
C ASN A 120 -2.34 -9.29 17.51
N GLN A 121 -2.70 -8.04 17.23
CA GLN A 121 -4.09 -7.57 17.06
C GLN A 121 -4.53 -7.56 15.59
N ARG A 122 -3.61 -7.76 14.64
CA ARG A 122 -3.92 -7.83 13.22
C ARG A 122 -4.82 -9.02 12.90
N ILE A 123 -5.73 -8.81 11.94
CA ILE A 123 -6.69 -9.80 11.48
C ILE A 123 -5.94 -10.93 10.80
N ASN A 124 -6.05 -12.15 11.34
CA ASN A 124 -5.31 -13.32 10.85
C ASN A 124 -5.96 -13.95 9.60
N PHE A 125 -5.20 -14.11 8.53
CA PHE A 125 -5.59 -14.86 7.33
C PHE A 125 -4.78 -16.17 7.26
N PRO A 126 -5.39 -17.32 7.58
CA PRO A 126 -4.71 -18.61 7.53
C PRO A 126 -4.59 -19.14 6.09
N GLY A 127 -3.60 -20.00 5.85
CA GLY A 127 -3.43 -20.76 4.60
C GLY A 127 -2.66 -20.03 3.51
N TYR A 128 -2.09 -18.86 3.81
CA TYR A 128 -1.33 -18.04 2.87
C TYR A 128 -0.17 -17.37 3.60
N ALA A 129 0.94 -17.12 2.90
CA ALA A 129 2.09 -16.39 3.45
C ALA A 129 1.91 -14.88 3.36
N HIS A 130 1.17 -14.36 2.36
CA HIS A 130 0.99 -12.93 2.14
C HIS A 130 -0.20 -12.60 1.22
N LEU A 131 -0.50 -11.29 1.04
CA LEU A 131 -1.63 -10.80 0.25
C LEU A 131 -1.56 -11.25 -1.21
N ARG A 132 -0.38 -11.17 -1.83
CA ARG A 132 -0.20 -11.55 -3.24
C ARG A 132 -0.55 -13.01 -3.50
N GLU A 133 -0.11 -13.92 -2.64
CA GLU A 133 -0.45 -15.34 -2.73
C GLU A 133 -1.96 -15.58 -2.54
N MET A 134 -2.54 -14.99 -1.49
CA MET A 134 -3.98 -15.13 -1.22
C MET A 134 -4.84 -14.58 -2.36
N SER A 135 -4.48 -13.41 -2.89
CA SER A 135 -5.21 -12.77 -3.99
C SER A 135 -5.04 -13.50 -5.32
N LYS A 136 -3.94 -14.23 -5.53
CA LYS A 136 -3.77 -15.13 -6.68
C LYS A 136 -4.75 -16.31 -6.58
N ALA A 137 -4.90 -16.90 -5.39
CA ALA A 137 -5.71 -18.09 -5.19
C ALA A 137 -7.22 -17.82 -5.05
N ARG A 138 -7.60 -16.58 -4.68
CA ARG A 138 -8.98 -16.19 -4.33
C ARG A 138 -9.37 -14.85 -4.94
N ALA A 139 -8.96 -14.59 -6.18
CA ALA A 139 -9.17 -13.32 -6.86
C ALA A 139 -10.64 -12.88 -6.87
N HIS A 140 -11.57 -13.80 -7.16
CA HIS A 140 -13.01 -13.53 -7.21
C HIS A 140 -13.54 -13.00 -5.87
N VAL A 141 -13.14 -13.62 -4.75
CA VAL A 141 -13.55 -13.18 -3.41
C VAL A 141 -13.09 -11.75 -3.13
N PHE A 142 -11.89 -11.36 -3.58
CA PHE A 142 -11.45 -9.97 -3.44
C PHE A 142 -12.25 -9.00 -4.30
N GLN A 143 -12.40 -9.31 -5.59
CA GLN A 143 -13.08 -8.46 -6.55
C GLN A 143 -14.52 -8.13 -6.11
N GLU A 144 -15.20 -9.09 -5.48
CA GLU A 144 -16.56 -8.93 -4.94
C GLU A 144 -16.62 -8.17 -3.60
N ASN A 145 -15.52 -8.12 -2.83
CA ASN A 145 -15.56 -7.71 -1.41
C ASN A 145 -14.70 -6.50 -1.02
N ILE A 146 -13.90 -5.94 -1.93
CA ILE A 146 -13.11 -4.72 -1.66
C ILE A 146 -13.85 -3.42 -2.02
N GLY A 147 -15.05 -3.53 -2.58
CA GLY A 147 -15.96 -2.43 -2.88
C GLY A 147 -15.85 -1.92 -4.32
N SER A 148 -16.78 -1.01 -4.68
CA SER A 148 -16.88 -0.46 -6.03
C SER A 148 -15.90 0.70 -6.26
N GLY A 149 -15.17 0.63 -7.37
CA GLY A 149 -14.27 1.70 -7.81
C GLY A 149 -14.97 3.00 -8.17
N PHE A 150 -16.16 2.95 -8.76
CA PHE A 150 -16.89 4.13 -9.25
C PHE A 150 -17.26 5.11 -8.13
N ALA A 151 -17.80 4.61 -7.02
CA ALA A 151 -18.17 5.45 -5.86
C ALA A 151 -16.98 6.23 -5.28
N THR A 152 -15.76 5.73 -5.50
CA THR A 152 -14.55 6.32 -4.94
C THR A 152 -14.10 7.56 -5.69
N TYR A 153 -14.44 7.69 -6.98
CA TYR A 153 -14.16 8.91 -7.75
C TYR A 153 -14.96 10.12 -7.22
N PHE A 154 -16.16 9.90 -6.67
CA PHE A 154 -17.05 10.95 -6.16
C PHE A 154 -16.79 11.35 -4.71
N ARG A 155 -15.68 10.89 -4.09
CA ARG A 155 -15.31 11.35 -2.74
C ARG A 155 -15.10 12.87 -2.74
N PRO A 156 -15.65 13.62 -1.77
CA PRO A 156 -15.52 15.08 -1.71
C PRO A 156 -14.07 15.58 -1.84
N GLY A 157 -13.11 14.83 -1.28
CA GLY A 157 -11.71 15.21 -1.38
C GLY A 157 -11.13 15.13 -2.79
N ASN A 158 -11.66 14.28 -3.67
CA ASN A 158 -11.17 14.17 -5.05
C ASN A 158 -11.52 15.40 -5.88
N PHE A 159 -12.52 16.20 -5.50
CA PHE A 159 -12.88 17.45 -6.18
C PHE A 159 -11.73 18.47 -6.22
N ARG A 160 -10.74 18.34 -5.32
CA ARG A 160 -9.48 19.12 -5.37
C ARG A 160 -8.82 19.05 -6.75
N MET A 161 -9.00 17.96 -7.49
CA MET A 161 -8.49 17.82 -8.86
C MET A 161 -8.96 18.92 -9.81
N PHE A 162 -10.11 19.54 -9.55
CA PHE A 162 -10.70 20.55 -10.44
C PHE A 162 -10.14 21.95 -10.21
N PHE A 163 -9.75 22.28 -8.96
CA PHE A 163 -9.39 23.65 -8.59
C PHE A 163 -7.99 23.80 -7.98
N GLN A 164 -7.36 22.72 -7.50
CA GLN A 164 -6.06 22.80 -6.83
C GLN A 164 -4.91 22.42 -7.76
N HIS A 165 -4.50 23.35 -8.63
CA HIS A 165 -3.47 23.11 -9.64
C HIS A 165 -2.11 23.74 -9.32
N SER A 166 -1.95 24.33 -8.14
CA SER A 166 -0.78 25.16 -7.83
C SER A 166 0.51 24.34 -7.61
N PRO A 167 1.68 24.83 -8.08
CA PRO A 167 2.98 24.20 -7.78
C PRO A 167 3.26 24.13 -6.26
N LYS A 168 2.88 25.16 -5.50
CA LYS A 168 3.01 25.19 -4.04
C LYS A 168 2.21 24.07 -3.35
N TYR A 169 1.07 23.67 -3.91
CA TYR A 169 0.35 22.51 -3.39
C TYR A 169 1.08 21.20 -3.68
N GLN A 170 1.70 21.07 -4.85
CA GLN A 170 2.50 19.90 -5.20
C GLN A 170 3.74 19.79 -4.31
N GLU A 171 4.41 20.90 -4.01
CA GLU A 171 5.51 20.97 -3.03
C GLU A 171 5.07 20.53 -1.63
N LYS A 172 3.94 21.03 -1.12
CA LYS A 172 3.38 20.56 0.16
C LYS A 172 3.03 19.06 0.12
N THR A 173 2.52 18.58 -1.01
CA THR A 173 2.17 17.17 -1.20
C THR A 173 3.42 16.29 -1.20
N HIS A 174 4.51 16.77 -1.80
CA HIS A 174 5.84 16.15 -1.75
C HIS A 174 6.37 16.09 -0.31
N ALA A 175 6.32 17.19 0.44
CA ALA A 175 6.73 17.18 1.86
C ALA A 175 5.91 16.18 2.71
N HIS A 176 4.60 16.08 2.46
CA HIS A 176 3.75 15.08 3.14
C HIS A 176 4.07 13.64 2.74
N LEU A 177 4.40 13.41 1.46
CA LEU A 177 4.85 12.11 0.95
C LEU A 177 6.12 11.67 1.69
N ASP A 178 7.15 12.53 1.70
CA ASP A 178 8.41 12.23 2.38
C ASP A 178 8.22 12.00 3.88
N ALA A 179 7.40 12.84 4.54
CA ALA A 179 7.10 12.67 5.95
C ALA A 179 6.39 11.35 6.26
N ALA A 180 5.50 10.88 5.38
CA ALA A 180 4.82 9.59 5.55
C ALA A 180 5.82 8.42 5.42
N LEU A 181 6.63 8.42 4.36
CA LEU A 181 7.62 7.37 4.11
C LEU A 181 8.71 7.34 5.20
N ALA A 182 9.12 8.50 5.72
CA ALA A 182 10.10 8.59 6.81
C ALA A 182 9.60 7.96 8.13
N ARG A 183 8.27 7.91 8.35
CA ARG A 183 7.66 7.20 9.48
C ARG A 183 7.38 5.72 9.20
N GLY A 184 7.75 5.23 8.02
CA GLY A 184 7.42 3.87 7.57
C GLY A 184 5.94 3.68 7.20
N ASP A 185 5.18 4.76 7.01
CA ASP A 185 3.80 4.69 6.52
C ASP A 185 3.77 4.74 4.98
N LEU A 186 2.59 4.54 4.42
CA LEU A 186 2.35 4.52 2.98
C LEU A 186 1.61 5.77 2.52
N PHE A 187 1.68 6.05 1.22
CA PHE A 187 1.00 7.22 0.65
C PHE A 187 0.20 6.83 -0.58
N VAL A 188 -1.14 6.94 -0.53
CA VAL A 188 -1.96 6.79 -1.73
C VAL A 188 -2.06 8.14 -2.44
N GLY A 189 -1.52 8.19 -3.65
CA GLY A 189 -1.57 9.35 -4.53
C GLY A 189 -2.63 9.18 -5.61
N TYR A 190 -3.55 10.13 -5.70
CA TYR A 190 -4.38 10.31 -6.88
C TYR A 190 -3.64 11.19 -7.91
N LEU A 191 -3.34 10.60 -9.06
CA LEU A 191 -2.65 11.19 -10.20
C LEU A 191 -3.66 11.75 -11.20
N SER A 192 -3.56 13.04 -11.52
CA SER A 192 -4.41 13.67 -12.53
C SER A 192 -3.73 14.79 -13.30
N THR A 193 -3.99 14.84 -14.61
CA THR A 193 -3.62 15.97 -15.48
C THR A 193 -4.85 16.75 -15.97
N TYR A 194 -5.97 16.68 -15.23
CA TYR A 194 -7.16 17.47 -15.52
C TYR A 194 -6.79 18.94 -15.81
N PRO A 195 -7.36 19.57 -16.86
CA PRO A 195 -8.43 19.07 -17.74
C PRO A 195 -7.98 18.19 -18.91
N LYS A 196 -6.67 18.07 -19.19
CA LYS A 196 -6.17 17.23 -20.30
C LYS A 196 -6.47 15.75 -20.09
N LEU A 197 -6.56 15.33 -18.83
CA LEU A 197 -6.95 13.98 -18.39
C LEU A 197 -6.07 12.84 -18.94
N SER A 198 -4.85 13.10 -19.39
CA SER A 198 -3.88 12.08 -19.84
C SER A 198 -3.52 11.01 -18.80
N ILE A 199 -3.88 11.24 -17.53
CA ILE A 199 -3.90 10.27 -16.44
C ILE A 199 -5.02 10.65 -15.46
N ASN A 200 -5.72 9.65 -14.93
CA ASN A 200 -6.72 9.77 -13.86
C ASN A 200 -6.72 8.46 -13.04
N HIS A 201 -5.75 8.34 -12.15
CA HIS A 201 -5.35 7.04 -11.59
C HIS A 201 -4.88 7.12 -10.15
N ALA A 202 -5.05 6.06 -9.38
CA ALA A 202 -4.54 5.98 -8.01
C ALA A 202 -3.37 5.00 -7.92
N VAL A 203 -2.29 5.43 -7.28
CA VAL A 203 -1.10 4.62 -7.00
C VAL A 203 -0.79 4.64 -5.50
N LEU A 204 -0.14 3.59 -5.01
CA LEU A 204 0.34 3.50 -3.62
C LEU A 204 1.86 3.64 -3.62
N VAL A 205 2.37 4.76 -3.10
CA VAL A 205 3.79 4.99 -2.91
C VAL A 205 4.24 4.34 -1.60
N TYR A 206 5.28 3.52 -1.66
CA TYR A 206 5.72 2.72 -0.53
C TYR A 206 7.22 2.82 -0.21
N ALA A 207 8.02 3.36 -1.12
CA ALA A 207 9.45 3.56 -0.87
C ALA A 207 10.02 4.70 -1.71
N ARG A 208 11.03 5.37 -1.16
CA ARG A 208 11.90 6.29 -1.90
C ARG A 208 13.17 5.54 -2.31
N LYS A 209 13.55 5.64 -3.59
CA LYS A 209 14.83 5.10 -4.06
C LYS A 209 15.97 6.03 -3.62
N PRO A 210 17.16 5.49 -3.33
CA PRO A 210 18.35 6.32 -3.17
C PRO A 210 18.53 7.22 -4.39
N THR A 211 18.69 8.53 -4.14
CA THR A 211 18.99 9.50 -5.19
C THR A 211 20.51 9.58 -5.34
N PRO A 212 21.09 9.25 -6.52
CA PRO A 212 22.53 9.38 -6.73
C PRO A 212 23.01 10.81 -6.51
N LEU A 213 24.25 10.97 -6.01
CA LEU A 213 24.85 12.29 -5.79
C LEU A 213 24.80 13.14 -7.07
N GLY A 214 24.36 14.39 -6.95
CA GLY A 214 24.21 15.31 -8.09
C GLY A 214 22.91 15.16 -8.90
N ASN A 215 22.12 14.10 -8.67
CA ASN A 215 20.80 13.97 -9.28
C ASN A 215 19.77 14.78 -8.49
N LYS A 216 19.10 15.73 -9.17
CA LYS A 216 18.04 16.56 -8.56
C LYS A 216 16.64 15.97 -8.71
N ILE A 217 16.53 14.80 -9.34
CA ILE A 217 15.26 14.09 -9.54
C ILE A 217 15.17 12.95 -8.53
N GLU A 218 14.24 13.10 -7.60
CA GLU A 218 13.91 12.06 -6.64
C GLU A 218 13.02 11.01 -7.29
N ARG A 219 13.16 9.75 -6.85
CA ARG A 219 12.42 8.61 -7.41
C ARG A 219 11.74 7.84 -6.30
N TYR A 220 10.49 7.50 -6.54
CA TYR A 220 9.65 6.75 -5.63
C TYR A 220 9.17 5.48 -6.32
N LEU A 221 9.13 4.39 -5.57
CA LEU A 221 8.50 3.14 -5.98
C LEU A 221 7.02 3.18 -5.65
N VAL A 222 6.20 2.83 -6.63
CA VAL A 222 4.75 2.78 -6.47
C VAL A 222 4.20 1.43 -6.87
N TYR A 223 3.20 0.97 -6.13
CA TYR A 223 2.28 -0.05 -6.58
C TYR A 223 1.19 0.61 -7.43
N ASP A 224 1.17 0.23 -8.71
CA ASP A 224 0.11 0.57 -9.65
C ASP A 224 -0.81 -0.65 -9.82
N PRO A 225 -2.11 -0.56 -9.49
CA PRO A 225 -3.06 -1.65 -9.65
C PRO A 225 -3.21 -2.21 -11.06
N ASN A 226 -2.86 -1.47 -12.12
CA ASN A 226 -2.87 -1.98 -13.48
C ASN A 226 -1.67 -2.87 -13.81
N HIS A 227 -0.61 -2.78 -12.99
CA HIS A 227 0.68 -3.43 -13.22
C HIS A 227 1.04 -4.34 -12.05
N ALA A 228 0.46 -5.54 -12.03
CA ALA A 228 0.75 -6.54 -11.01
C ALA A 228 2.16 -7.13 -11.14
N GLU A 229 2.78 -7.07 -12.32
CA GLU A 229 4.04 -7.70 -12.68
C GLU A 229 5.28 -6.99 -12.13
N ALA A 230 5.24 -5.67 -11.96
CA ALA A 230 6.40 -4.89 -11.51
C ALA A 230 5.97 -3.54 -10.93
N PRO A 231 6.73 -2.98 -9.97
CA PRO A 231 6.46 -1.66 -9.45
C PRO A 231 6.70 -0.59 -10.53
N ARG A 232 5.96 0.49 -10.40
CA ARG A 232 6.08 1.68 -11.25
C ARG A 232 6.82 2.79 -10.50
N GLN A 233 7.13 3.87 -11.22
CA GLN A 233 7.90 4.98 -10.67
C GLN A 233 7.14 6.30 -10.76
N LEU A 234 7.16 7.02 -9.64
CA LEU A 234 6.81 8.42 -9.56
C LEU A 234 8.09 9.20 -9.28
N THR A 235 8.27 10.35 -9.91
CA THR A 235 9.44 11.21 -9.71
C THR A 235 9.04 12.60 -9.26
N TRP A 236 9.95 13.27 -8.56
CA TRP A 236 9.80 14.65 -8.13
C TRP A 236 10.98 15.49 -8.63
N SER A 237 10.68 16.64 -9.25
CA SER A 237 11.66 17.66 -9.62
C SER A 237 11.51 18.86 -8.70
N ALA A 238 12.50 19.09 -7.82
CA ALA A 238 12.55 20.28 -6.98
C ALA A 238 12.76 21.57 -7.79
N ARG A 239 13.32 21.47 -9.00
CA ARG A 239 13.47 22.61 -9.93
C ARG A 239 12.11 23.10 -10.42
N ASP A 240 11.24 22.15 -10.76
CA ASP A 240 9.97 22.44 -11.44
C ASP A 240 8.77 22.37 -10.49
N ASN A 241 8.99 22.03 -9.22
CA ASN A 241 7.97 21.77 -8.20
C ASN A 241 6.84 20.87 -8.73
N SER A 242 7.23 19.80 -9.42
CA SER A 242 6.28 18.93 -10.12
C SER A 242 6.64 17.46 -10.01
N PHE A 243 5.58 16.65 -10.05
CA PHE A 243 5.70 15.22 -10.18
C PHE A 243 5.64 14.79 -11.64
N ALA A 244 6.32 13.70 -11.95
CA ALA A 244 6.12 12.98 -13.20
C ALA A 244 5.88 11.49 -12.94
N TYR A 245 4.97 10.91 -13.71
CA TYR A 245 4.72 9.48 -13.73
C TYR A 245 5.49 8.82 -14.86
N GLN A 246 5.93 7.59 -14.65
CA GLN A 246 6.59 6.85 -15.72
C GLN A 246 5.65 6.61 -16.92
N LYS A 247 6.24 6.45 -18.11
CA LYS A 247 5.52 5.99 -19.29
C LYS A 247 5.33 4.48 -19.20
N ASP A 248 4.16 4.01 -19.59
CA ASP A 248 3.85 2.58 -19.75
C ASP A 248 2.80 2.40 -20.87
N ILE A 249 2.15 1.24 -20.90
CA ILE A 249 1.14 0.90 -21.91
C ILE A 249 -0.19 1.63 -21.66
N ASP A 250 -0.47 1.99 -20.42
CA ASP A 250 -1.72 2.64 -20.03
C ASP A 250 -1.59 4.16 -20.13
N PHE A 251 -0.43 4.72 -19.76
CA PHE A 251 -0.22 6.15 -19.64
C PHE A 251 0.99 6.63 -20.45
N VAL A 252 0.83 7.81 -21.07
CA VAL A 252 1.89 8.46 -21.85
C VAL A 252 3.12 8.87 -21.03
N GLY A 253 3.02 8.86 -19.70
CA GLY A 253 4.05 9.32 -18.78
C GLY A 253 4.23 10.84 -18.78
N GLY A 254 5.15 11.31 -17.94
CA GLY A 254 5.48 12.71 -17.77
C GLY A 254 4.66 13.39 -16.67
N PHE A 255 4.50 14.71 -16.78
CA PHE A 255 3.90 15.55 -15.74
C PHE A 255 2.56 15.01 -15.23
N THR A 256 2.40 15.01 -13.90
CA THR A 256 1.12 14.74 -13.24
C THR A 256 0.98 15.59 -11.98
N ARG A 257 -0.26 15.86 -11.58
CA ARG A 257 -0.54 16.40 -10.25
C ARG A 257 -0.92 15.27 -9.33
N VAL A 258 -0.33 15.27 -8.14
CA VAL A 258 -0.59 14.30 -7.08
C VAL A 258 -1.51 14.95 -6.06
N TYR A 259 -2.54 14.22 -5.65
CA TYR A 259 -3.39 14.56 -4.52
C TYR A 259 -3.36 13.40 -3.54
N GLN A 260 -2.98 13.65 -2.29
CA GLN A 260 -3.08 12.60 -1.28
C GLN A 260 -4.56 12.23 -1.08
N VAL A 261 -4.83 10.93 -1.11
CA VAL A 261 -6.11 10.34 -0.73
C VAL A 261 -5.91 9.37 0.42
N TYR A 262 -6.95 9.13 1.21
CA TYR A 262 -6.95 8.20 2.34
C TYR A 262 -5.98 8.49 3.50
N GLY A 263 -5.29 9.63 3.50
CA GLY A 263 -4.46 10.07 4.63
C GLY A 263 -5.25 10.70 5.78
N LYS A 264 -6.52 11.05 5.56
CA LYS A 264 -7.46 11.53 6.60
C LYS A 264 -8.92 11.30 6.20
N TRP A 265 -9.82 11.46 7.17
CA TRP A 265 -11.25 11.12 7.07
C TRP A 265 -11.97 11.71 5.84
N LEU A 266 -11.68 12.96 5.48
CA LEU A 266 -12.35 13.66 4.37
C LEU A 266 -11.45 13.85 3.14
N GLN A 267 -10.37 13.05 3.02
CA GLN A 267 -9.54 13.01 1.82
C GLN A 267 -10.10 12.08 0.74
#